data_AF-A0A960V8K4-F1
#
_entry.id   AF-A0A960V8K4-F1
#
_cell.length_a   1.000
_cell.length_b   1.000
_cell.length_c   1.000
_cell.angle_alpha   90.00
_cell.angle_beta   90.00
_cell.angle_gamma   90.00
#
_symmetry.space_group_name_H-M   'P 1'
#
loop_
_entity.id
_entity.type
_entity.pdbx_description
1 polymer ?
#
loop_
_entity_poly.entity_id
_entity_poly.type
_entity_poly.pdbx_seq_one_letter_code
_entity_poly.pdbx_strand_id
1 'polypeptide(L)'
;MEGKVFKRGNLEKQITALPAEVKFCKKCVISNQRPKITFDEDGVCSACKNANYKNKIDWDLREKELKDLLDQHRRKDGKWDVIVPSSGGKDSGFVAHQLKYKYGMNPLTVTWTPLIYTDIGFKNF
;
A
#
# COMPACT_ATOMS: atom_id res chain seq x y z
N MET A 1 -29.34 14.37 30.32
CA MET A 1 -28.51 14.53 29.12
C MET A 1 -28.36 13.17 28.48
N GLU A 2 -29.29 12.79 27.60
CA GLU A 2 -29.19 11.54 26.85
C GLU A 2 -28.07 11.70 25.82
N GLY A 3 -26.94 11.05 26.07
CA GLY A 3 -25.84 11.00 25.13
C GLY A 3 -26.33 10.36 23.83
N LYS A 4 -26.25 11.10 22.71
CA LYS A 4 -26.53 10.55 21.38
C LYS A 4 -25.64 9.32 21.20
N VAL A 5 -26.24 8.13 21.29
CA VAL A 5 -25.58 6.87 20.95
C VAL A 5 -25.18 6.98 19.50
N PHE A 6 -23.88 6.95 19.23
CA PHE A 6 -23.34 6.93 17.87
C PHE A 6 -23.97 5.75 17.12
N LYS A 7 -24.89 6.02 16.19
CA LYS A 7 -25.43 5.00 15.29
C LYS A 7 -24.32 4.63 14.31
N ARG A 8 -23.69 3.46 14.51
CA ARG A 8 -22.73 2.89 13.56
C ARG A 8 -23.43 2.77 12.20
N GLY A 9 -22.93 3.48 11.18
CA GLY A 9 -23.48 3.40 9.83
C GLY A 9 -23.21 2.04 9.20
N ASN A 10 -24.09 1.59 8.29
CA ASN A 10 -23.95 0.31 7.57
C ASN A 10 -22.86 0.33 6.47
N LEU A 11 -22.04 1.38 6.41
CA LEU A 11 -20.96 1.53 5.44
C LEU A 11 -19.82 0.53 5.70
N GLU A 12 -19.55 0.22 6.97
CA GLU A 12 -18.49 -0.72 7.36
C GLU A 12 -19.06 -2.08 7.77
N LYS A 13 -19.56 -2.84 6.78
CA LYS A 13 -20.07 -4.21 6.96
C LYS A 13 -19.08 -5.18 7.62
N GLN A 14 -17.80 -4.83 7.69
CA GLN A 14 -16.78 -5.63 8.34
C GLN A 14 -16.85 -5.57 9.87
N ILE A 15 -17.46 -4.53 10.44
CA ILE A 15 -17.59 -4.37 11.90
C ILE A 15 -18.46 -5.49 12.50
N THR A 16 -19.52 -5.92 11.79
CA THR A 16 -20.41 -6.99 12.28
C THR A 16 -19.74 -8.37 12.29
N ALA A 17 -18.63 -8.54 11.58
CA ALA A 17 -17.86 -9.77 11.54
C ALA A 17 -16.74 -9.81 12.60
N LEU A 18 -16.59 -8.76 13.42
CA LEU A 18 -15.58 -8.72 14.47
C LEU A 18 -15.98 -9.60 15.66
N PRO A 19 -15.03 -10.33 16.27
CA PRO A 19 -15.30 -11.15 17.45
C PRO A 19 -15.75 -10.28 18.63
N ALA A 20 -16.70 -10.75 19.43
CA ALA A 20 -17.18 -10.02 20.61
C ALA A 20 -16.11 -9.92 21.70
N GLU A 21 -15.28 -10.96 21.85
CA GLU A 21 -14.18 -10.98 22.81
C GLU A 21 -13.00 -10.15 22.30
N VAL A 22 -12.63 -9.11 23.05
CA VAL A 22 -11.49 -8.25 22.71
C VAL A 22 -10.19 -8.88 23.19
N LYS A 23 -9.26 -9.11 22.27
CA LYS A 23 -7.92 -9.61 22.54
C LYS A 23 -6.89 -8.61 22.04
N PHE A 24 -5.76 -8.55 22.72
CA PHE A 24 -4.64 -7.67 22.38
C PHE A 24 -3.41 -8.47 21.98
N CYS A 25 -2.70 -7.99 20.97
CA CYS A 25 -1.47 -8.62 20.52
C CYS A 25 -0.43 -8.54 21.63
N LYS A 26 0.15 -9.70 21.99
CA LYS A 26 1.18 -9.78 23.04
C LYS A 26 2.45 -8.96 22.74
N LYS A 27 2.69 -8.60 21.46
CA LYS A 27 3.90 -7.86 21.03
C LYS A 27 3.70 -6.36 20.84
N CYS A 28 2.55 -5.93 20.33
CA CYS A 28 2.34 -4.53 19.93
C CYS A 28 1.04 -3.92 20.45
N VAL A 29 0.33 -4.61 21.36
CA VAL A 29 -0.91 -4.18 22.00
C VAL A 29 -2.05 -3.79 21.06
N ILE A 30 -1.97 -4.12 19.77
CA ILE A 30 -3.07 -3.88 18.83
C ILE A 30 -4.23 -4.84 19.12
N SER A 31 -5.46 -4.34 19.01
CA SER A 31 -6.67 -5.12 19.24
C SER A 31 -7.07 -5.97 18.04
N ASN A 32 -7.66 -7.14 18.29
CA ASN A 32 -8.36 -7.95 17.29
C ASN A 32 -9.62 -7.27 16.71
N GLN A 33 -10.04 -6.12 17.27
CA GLN A 33 -11.13 -5.30 16.74
C GLN A 33 -10.72 -4.48 15.51
N ARG A 34 -9.42 -4.42 15.15
CA ARG A 34 -9.00 -3.78 13.90
C ARG A 34 -9.47 -4.62 12.71
N PRO A 35 -10.26 -4.07 11.77
CA PRO A 35 -10.72 -4.84 10.61
C PRO A 35 -9.55 -5.50 9.86
N LYS A 36 -9.76 -6.75 9.43
CA LYS A 36 -8.81 -7.59 8.67
C LYS A 36 -7.52 -7.99 9.41
N ILE A 37 -7.39 -7.71 10.71
CA ILE A 37 -6.28 -8.25 11.49
C ILE A 37 -6.57 -9.70 11.88
N THR A 38 -5.57 -10.57 11.77
CA THR A 38 -5.67 -11.96 12.24
C THR A 38 -4.65 -12.20 13.34
N PHE A 39 -5.01 -13.08 14.25
CA PHE A 39 -4.18 -13.50 15.38
C PHE A 39 -3.83 -14.97 15.18
N ASP A 40 -2.64 -15.37 15.59
CA ASP A 40 -2.27 -16.77 15.68
C ASP A 40 -2.55 -17.35 17.05
N GLU A 41 -2.23 -18.64 17.19
CA GLU A 41 -2.39 -19.41 18.44
C GLU A 41 -1.55 -18.81 19.59
N ASP A 42 -0.41 -18.18 19.28
CA ASP A 42 0.44 -17.51 20.27
C ASP A 42 -0.11 -16.15 20.73
N GLY A 43 -1.15 -15.62 20.09
CA GLY A 43 -1.73 -14.31 20.38
C GLY A 43 -0.95 -13.13 19.76
N VAL A 44 -0.23 -13.37 18.67
CA VAL A 44 0.53 -12.39 17.89
C VAL A 44 -0.26 -12.01 16.62
N CYS A 45 -0.39 -10.72 16.37
CA CYS A 45 -1.14 -10.23 15.21
C CYS A 45 -0.37 -10.38 13.88
N SER A 46 -1.11 -10.45 12.78
CA SER A 46 -0.58 -10.57 11.41
C SER A 46 0.40 -9.46 11.03
N ALA A 47 0.23 -8.23 11.54
CA ALA A 47 1.16 -7.13 11.32
C ALA A 47 2.54 -7.40 11.95
N CYS A 48 2.58 -7.90 13.19
CA CYS A 48 3.82 -8.30 13.86
C CYS A 48 4.48 -9.49 13.14
N LYS A 49 3.69 -10.46 12.67
CA LYS A 49 4.22 -11.55 11.84
C LYS A 49 4.86 -11.04 10.57
N ASN A 50 4.19 -10.13 9.86
CA ASN A 50 4.72 -9.53 8.64
C ASN A 50 6.00 -8.72 8.90
N ALA A 51 6.05 -7.97 10.02
CA ALA A 51 7.27 -7.26 10.41
C ALA A 51 8.46 -8.21 10.60
N ASN A 52 8.25 -9.35 11.27
CA ASN A 52 9.29 -10.38 11.43
C ASN A 52 9.64 -11.07 10.10
N TYR A 53 8.66 -11.29 9.24
CA TYR A 53 8.88 -11.86 7.91
C TYR A 53 9.78 -10.96 7.06
N LYS A 54 9.60 -9.63 7.12
CA LYS A 54 10.44 -8.67 6.38
C LYS A 54 11.93 -8.76 6.71
N ASN A 55 12.28 -9.18 7.93
CA ASN A 55 13.67 -9.38 8.33
C ASN A 55 14.32 -10.61 7.67
N LYS A 56 13.52 -11.50 7.07
CA LYS A 56 13.99 -12.70 6.37
C LYS A 56 14.13 -12.47 4.86
N ILE A 57 13.75 -11.29 4.36
CA ILE A 57 13.82 -10.98 2.94
C ILE A 57 15.26 -10.60 2.60
N ASP A 58 15.85 -11.34 1.67
CA ASP A 58 17.11 -10.99 1.04
C ASP A 58 16.86 -9.86 0.02
N TRP A 59 17.15 -8.62 0.42
CA TRP A 59 16.92 -7.44 -0.43
C TRP A 59 17.91 -7.35 -1.58
N ASP A 60 19.11 -7.92 -1.45
CA ASP A 60 20.11 -7.92 -2.51
C ASP A 60 19.69 -8.87 -3.64
N LEU A 61 19.19 -10.06 -3.28
CA LEU A 61 18.59 -11.00 -4.23
C LEU A 61 17.37 -10.38 -4.92
N ARG A 62 16.47 -9.74 -4.18
CA ARG A 62 15.28 -9.07 -4.75
C ARG A 62 15.65 -7.92 -5.68
N GLU A 63 16.70 -7.16 -5.36
CA GLU A 63 17.21 -6.12 -6.25
C GLU A 63 17.83 -6.71 -7.52
N LYS A 64 18.52 -7.85 -7.43
CA LYS A 64 19.04 -8.56 -8.60
C LYS A 64 17.92 -9.04 -9.51
N GLU A 65 16.90 -9.71 -8.97
CA GLU A 65 15.73 -10.15 -9.73
C GLU A 65 15.02 -9.00 -10.43
N LEU A 66 14.92 -7.84 -9.77
CA LEU A 66 14.37 -6.63 -10.39
C LEU A 66 15.25 -6.14 -11.55
N LYS A 67 16.58 -6.07 -11.37
CA LYS A 67 17.51 -5.65 -12.44
C LYS A 67 17.40 -6.58 -13.66
N ASP A 68 17.41 -7.88 -13.42
CA ASP A 68 17.29 -8.90 -14.47
C ASP A 68 15.97 -8.71 -15.26
N LEU A 69 14.86 -8.43 -14.58
CA LEU A 69 13.58 -8.13 -15.23
C LEU A 69 13.60 -6.81 -16.03
N LEU A 70 14.19 -5.75 -15.46
CA LEU A 70 14.28 -4.45 -16.13
C LEU A 70 15.13 -4.54 -17.40
N ASP A 71 16.23 -5.29 -17.36
CA ASP A 71 17.14 -5.43 -18.49
C ASP A 71 16.53 -6.21 -19.67
N GLN A 72 15.53 -7.06 -19.42
CA GLN A 72 14.74 -7.71 -20.48
C GLN A 72 13.90 -6.72 -21.30
N HIS A 73 13.55 -5.57 -20.72
CA HIS A 73 12.67 -4.57 -21.34
C HIS A 73 13.38 -3.26 -21.70
N ARG A 74 14.57 -3.02 -21.13
CA ARG A 74 15.33 -1.78 -21.30
C ARG A 74 15.63 -1.47 -22.76
N ARG A 75 15.29 -0.25 -23.17
CA ARG A 75 15.56 0.23 -24.53
C ARG A 75 16.86 1.03 -24.59
N LYS A 76 17.49 1.02 -25.77
CA LYS A 76 18.73 1.77 -26.06
C LYS A 76 18.51 2.96 -27.00
N ASP A 77 17.30 3.15 -27.52
CA ASP A 77 16.93 4.18 -28.49
C ASP A 77 16.36 5.45 -27.85
N GLY A 78 16.43 5.57 -26.52
CA GLY A 78 15.90 6.70 -25.76
C GLY A 78 14.37 6.76 -25.65
N LYS A 79 13.65 5.81 -26.26
CA LYS A 79 12.19 5.71 -26.11
C LYS A 79 11.82 5.08 -24.77
N TRP A 80 10.53 5.20 -24.43
CA TRP A 80 9.96 4.64 -23.21
C TRP A 80 10.03 3.12 -23.18
N ASP A 81 10.41 2.56 -22.04
CA ASP A 81 10.58 1.11 -21.82
C ASP A 81 9.82 0.57 -20.62
N VAL A 82 9.20 1.45 -19.81
CA VAL A 82 8.33 1.07 -18.69
C VAL A 82 7.19 2.06 -18.53
N ILE A 83 5.99 1.57 -18.23
CA ILE A 83 4.84 2.40 -17.87
C ILE A 83 4.76 2.50 -16.35
N VAL A 84 4.67 3.74 -15.84
CA VAL A 84 4.46 4.00 -14.41
C VAL A 84 3.10 4.67 -14.25
N PRO A 85 2.08 3.96 -13.74
CA PRO A 85 0.84 4.59 -13.30
C PRO A 85 1.15 5.63 -12.22
N SER A 86 0.81 6.89 -12.48
CA SER A 86 1.16 8.01 -11.60
C SER A 86 -0.07 8.86 -11.31
N SER A 87 -0.47 8.91 -10.04
CA SER A 87 -1.56 9.76 -9.56
C SER A 87 -1.10 11.16 -9.15
N GLY A 88 0.20 11.47 -9.32
CA GLY A 88 0.83 12.66 -8.72
C GLY A 88 1.23 12.49 -7.25
N GLY A 89 0.96 11.33 -6.65
CA GLY A 89 1.39 11.01 -5.29
C GLY A 89 2.90 10.76 -5.16
N LYS A 90 3.41 10.91 -3.94
CA LYS A 90 4.83 10.66 -3.62
C LYS A 90 5.30 9.26 -3.97
N ASP A 91 4.44 8.25 -3.84
CA ASP A 91 4.82 6.85 -4.02
C ASP A 91 5.08 6.55 -5.50
N SER A 92 4.19 6.97 -6.40
CA SER A 92 4.40 6.86 -7.85
C SER A 92 5.56 7.73 -8.32
N GLY A 93 5.74 8.91 -7.73
CA GLY A 93 6.89 9.77 -7.98
C GLY A 93 8.20 9.10 -7.61
N PHE A 94 8.26 8.45 -6.44
CA PHE A 94 9.44 7.69 -6.00
C PHE A 94 9.75 6.53 -6.94
N VAL A 95 8.74 5.76 -7.37
CA VAL A 95 8.93 4.66 -8.34
C VAL A 95 9.51 5.18 -9.65
N ALA A 96 8.91 6.23 -10.24
CA ALA A 96 9.41 6.82 -11.49
C ALA A 96 10.85 7.34 -11.33
N HIS A 97 11.15 8.02 -10.21
CA HIS A 97 12.49 8.52 -9.90
C HIS A 97 13.52 7.39 -9.78
N GLN A 98 13.21 6.33 -9.02
CA GLN A 98 14.12 5.18 -8.88
C GLN A 98 14.37 4.51 -10.23
N LEU A 99 13.32 4.26 -11.01
CA LEU A 99 13.45 3.67 -12.35
C LEU A 99 14.34 4.52 -13.26
N LYS A 100 14.17 5.85 -13.27
CA LYS A 100 14.97 6.75 -14.09
C LYS A 100 16.42 6.83 -13.65
N TYR A 101 16.66 7.13 -12.37
CA TYR A 101 17.98 7.55 -11.89
C TYR A 101 18.81 6.42 -11.28
N LYS A 102 18.19 5.48 -10.55
CA LYS A 102 18.90 4.33 -9.98
C LYS A 102 19.05 3.21 -11.01
N TYR A 103 17.97 2.94 -11.76
CA TYR A 103 17.92 1.80 -12.66
C TYR A 103 18.07 2.15 -14.14
N GLY A 104 18.22 3.42 -14.52
CA GLY A 104 18.50 3.84 -15.91
C GLY A 104 17.41 3.53 -16.93
N MET A 105 16.16 3.32 -16.50
CA MET A 105 15.00 3.11 -17.37
C MET A 105 14.47 4.45 -17.90
N ASN A 106 13.61 4.40 -18.92
CA ASN A 106 12.87 5.53 -19.45
C ASN A 106 11.37 5.35 -19.15
N PRO A 107 10.90 5.80 -17.96
CA PRO A 107 9.50 5.66 -17.58
C PRO A 107 8.59 6.62 -18.35
N LEU A 108 7.49 6.09 -18.88
CA LEU A 108 6.33 6.86 -19.29
C LEU A 108 5.33 6.90 -18.13
N THR A 109 5.17 8.07 -17.51
CA THR A 109 4.17 8.24 -16.45
C THR A 109 2.79 8.42 -17.05
N VAL A 110 1.84 7.56 -16.67
CA VAL A 110 0.45 7.60 -17.15
C VAL A 110 -0.45 7.90 -15.98
N THR A 111 -1.26 8.94 -16.11
CA THR A 111 -2.29 9.28 -15.10
C THR A 111 -3.67 9.05 -15.69
N TRP A 112 -4.60 8.59 -14.86
CA TRP A 112 -6.00 8.48 -15.22
C TRP A 112 -6.79 9.52 -14.44
N THR A 113 -7.48 10.38 -15.17
CA THR A 113 -8.27 11.47 -14.59
C THR A 113 -9.48 10.95 -13.82
N PRO A 114 -9.95 11.66 -12.79
CA PRO A 114 -11.18 11.28 -12.10
C PRO A 114 -12.36 11.13 -13.07
N LEU A 115 -13.25 10.16 -12.80
CA LEU A 115 -14.46 9.96 -13.60
C LEU A 115 -15.46 11.13 -13.47
N ILE A 116 -15.39 11.87 -12.37
CA ILE A 116 -16.24 13.03 -12.09
C ILE A 116 -15.34 14.15 -11.58
N TYR A 117 -15.46 15.30 -12.21
CA TYR A 117 -14.84 16.53 -11.74
C TYR A 117 -15.79 17.26 -10.79
N THR A 118 -15.24 17.88 -9.75
CA THR A 118 -16.01 18.69 -8.81
C THR A 118 -15.40 20.08 -8.71
N ASP A 119 -16.23 21.09 -8.48
CA ASP A 119 -15.76 22.47 -8.31
C ASP A 119 -14.76 22.59 -7.16
N ILE A 120 -14.96 21.83 -6.09
CA ILE A 120 -14.03 21.76 -4.95
C ILE A 120 -12.68 21.17 -5.39
N GLY A 121 -12.69 20.11 -6.20
CA GLY A 121 -11.48 19.52 -6.76
C GLY A 121 -10.66 20.52 -7.58
N PHE A 122 -11.32 21.35 -8.40
CA PHE A 122 -10.65 22.40 -9.17
C PHE A 122 -10.07 23.52 -8.29
N LYS A 123 -10.71 23.87 -7.18
CA LYS A 123 -10.20 24.90 -6.26
C LYS A 123 -8.99 24.43 -5.43
N ASN A 124 -8.88 23.12 -5.19
CA ASN A 124 -7.81 22.54 -4.38
C ASN A 124 -6.56 22.17 -5.20
N PHE A 125 -6.63 22.25 -6.53
CA PHE A 125 -5.50 21.99 -7.45
C PHE A 125 -4.74 23.29 -7.74
#